data_AF-A0A942NHZ0-F1
#
_entry.id   AF-A0A942NHZ0-F1
#
_cell.length_a   1.000
_cell.length_b   1.000
_cell.length_c   1.000
_cell.angle_alpha   90.00
_cell.angle_beta   90.00
_cell.angle_gamma   90.00
#
_symmetry.space_group_name_H-M   'P 1'
#
loop_
_entity.id
_entity.type
_entity.pdbx_description
1 polymer ?
#
loop_
_entity_poly.entity_id
_entity_poly.type
_entity_poly.pdbx_seq_one_letter_code
_entity_poly.pdbx_strand_id
1 'polypeptide(L)' 'MCTTNPKVVHIPLEIAGQVGLICKFLREAGYHAYGFNYFETYLKYDDVFHTEAYELIKVLEKLIDYYDIFHFHNGYS' A
#
# COMPACT_ATOMS: atom_id res chain seq x y z
N MET A 1 -21.03 16.30 -9.21
CA MET A 1 -20.79 15.28 -8.17
C MET A 1 -19.42 15.56 -7.58
N CYS A 2 -19.32 15.82 -6.28
CA CYS A 2 -18.01 15.93 -5.62
C CYS A 2 -17.56 14.49 -5.33
N THR A 3 -16.82 13.88 -6.25
CA THR A 3 -16.20 12.58 -5.99
C THR A 3 -14.83 12.86 -5.40
N THR A 4 -14.71 12.76 -4.08
CA THR A 4 -13.40 12.69 -3.43
C THR A 4 -12.63 11.54 -4.05
N ASN A 5 -11.36 11.78 -4.40
CA ASN A 5 -10.49 10.73 -4.94
C ASN A 5 -10.47 9.51 -3.98
N PRO A 6 -10.63 8.28 -4.48
CA PRO A 6 -10.65 7.08 -3.65
C PRO A 6 -9.32 6.89 -2.92
N LYS A 7 -9.41 6.34 -1.71
CA LYS A 7 -8.27 5.92 -0.91
C LYS A 7 -7.86 4.51 -1.30
N VAL A 8 -6.61 4.36 -1.72
CA VAL A 8 -6.05 3.10 -2.21
C VAL A 8 -5.01 2.57 -1.23
N VAL A 9 -5.08 1.29 -0.92
CA VAL A 9 -4.04 0.58 -0.19
C VAL A 9 -3.50 -0.57 -1.01
N HIS A 10 -2.17 -0.66 -1.05
CA HIS A 10 -1.45 -1.76 -1.68
C HIS A 10 -0.97 -2.72 -0.58
N ILE A 11 -1.50 -3.93 -0.59
CA ILE A 11 -1.16 -4.99 0.37
C ILE A 11 -0.84 -6.29 -0.39
N PRO A 12 0.06 -7.13 0.15
CA PRO A 12 1.43 -6.82 0.55
C PRO A 12 2.40 -7.61 -0.35
N LEU A 13 3.48 -6.99 -0.87
CA LEU A 13 4.36 -7.68 -1.84
C LEU A 13 5.87 -7.60 -1.69
N GLU A 14 6.50 -8.70 -2.11
CA GLU A 14 7.90 -8.93 -2.46
C GLU A 14 8.57 -7.81 -3.29
N ILE A 15 7.81 -6.92 -3.95
CA ILE A 15 8.34 -5.93 -4.92
C ILE A 15 8.11 -4.49 -4.44
N ALA A 16 8.70 -4.14 -3.29
CA ALA A 16 8.58 -2.85 -2.60
C ALA A 16 8.82 -1.61 -3.49
N GLY A 17 9.78 -1.68 -4.41
CA GLY A 17 10.16 -0.54 -5.25
C GLY A 17 9.08 -0.09 -6.24
N GLN A 18 8.37 -1.03 -6.87
CA GLN A 18 7.30 -0.69 -7.82
C GLN A 18 6.08 -0.10 -7.10
N VAL A 19 5.74 -0.65 -5.93
CA VAL A 19 4.66 -0.12 -5.09
C VAL A 19 4.96 1.30 -4.63
N GLY A 20 6.21 1.59 -4.24
CA GLY A 20 6.63 2.95 -3.89
C GLY A 20 6.42 3.96 -5.02
N LEU A 21 6.79 3.60 -6.26
CA LEU A 21 6.56 4.45 -7.42
C LEU A 21 5.06 4.68 -7.70
N ILE A 22 4.24 3.63 -7.58
CA ILE A 22 2.78 3.75 -7.74
C ILE A 22 2.20 4.71 -6.69
N CYS A 23 2.54 4.51 -5.41
CA CYS A 23 2.12 5.37 -4.31
C CYS A 23 2.57 6.82 -4.52
N LYS A 24 3.79 7.05 -5.00
CA LYS A 24 4.30 8.38 -5.34
C LYS A 24 3.43 9.06 -6.40
N PHE A 25 3.23 8.43 -7.56
CA PHE A 25 2.45 9.03 -8.65
C PHE A 25 0.97 9.22 -8.29
N LEU A 26 0.36 8.31 -7.53
CA LEU A 26 -1.01 8.48 -7.05
C LEU A 26 -1.14 9.69 -6.11
N ARG A 27 -0.19 9.86 -5.19
CA ARG A 27 -0.15 11.03 -4.29
C ARG A 27 0.09 12.33 -5.05
N GLU A 28 0.99 12.34 -6.03
CA GLU A 28 1.22 13.49 -6.93
C GLU A 28 -0.04 13.85 -7.74
N ALA A 29 -0.88 12.87 -8.09
CA ALA A 29 -2.17 13.07 -8.74
C ALA A 29 -3.32 13.44 -7.78
N GLY A 30 -3.04 13.63 -6.48
CA GLY A 30 -4.03 14.03 -5.47
C GLY A 30 -4.88 12.88 -4.90
N TYR A 31 -4.47 11.63 -5.09
CA TYR A 31 -5.09 10.47 -4.46
C TYR A 31 -4.43 10.17 -3.11
N HIS A 32 -5.18 9.54 -2.21
CA HIS A 32 -4.61 8.98 -0.99
C HIS A 32 -4.17 7.54 -1.28
N ALA A 33 -2.86 7.29 -1.30
CA ALA A 33 -2.30 5.97 -1.60
C ALA A 33 -1.21 5.61 -0.60
N TYR A 34 -1.22 4.35 -0.15
CA TYR A 34 -0.20 3.81 0.76
C TYR A 34 0.09 2.33 0.45
N GLY A 35 1.31 1.88 0.71
CA GLY A 35 1.74 0.52 0.41
C GLY A 35 2.48 -0.12 1.57
N PHE A 36 2.21 -1.41 1.79
CA PHE A 36 2.88 -2.22 2.81
C PHE A 36 3.86 -3.20 2.17
N ASN A 37 5.08 -3.22 2.69
CA ASN A 37 6.16 -4.11 2.26
C ASN A 37 6.53 -5.09 3.38
N TYR A 38 6.57 -6.38 3.05
CA TYR A 38 6.94 -7.46 3.99
C TYR A 38 8.43 -7.66 4.17
N PHE A 39 9.25 -7.20 3.23
CA PHE A 39 10.67 -7.49 3.24
C PHE A 39 11.43 -6.24 3.60
N GLU A 40 12.11 -6.26 4.74
CA GLU A 40 13.14 -5.26 5.01
C GLU A 40 14.29 -5.51 4.03
N THR A 41 14.46 -4.59 3.08
CA THR A 41 15.57 -4.66 2.12
C THR A 41 16.63 -3.62 2.49
N TYR A 42 17.89 -3.86 2.12
CA TYR A 42 18.94 -2.84 2.22
C TYR A 42 18.60 -1.56 1.43
N LEU A 43 17.70 -1.66 0.45
CA LEU A 43 17.19 -0.54 -0.31
C LEU A 43 16.14 0.20 0.54
N LYS A 44 16.49 1.41 0.97
CA LYS A 44 15.63 2.27 1.79
C LYS A 44 14.47 2.84 0.96
N TYR A 45 13.40 2.07 0.81
CA TYR A 45 12.17 2.55 0.18
C TYR A 45 11.38 3.41 1.17
N ASP A 46 11.52 4.74 1.09
CA ASP A 46 10.87 5.68 2.01
C ASP A 46 9.36 5.88 1.73
N ASP A 47 8.89 5.44 0.56
CA ASP A 47 7.51 5.65 0.08
C ASP A 47 6.54 4.51 0.43
N VAL A 48 7.01 3.48 1.14
CA VAL A 48 6.21 2.32 1.59
C VAL A 48 6.50 2.02 3.06
N PHE A 49 5.52 1.43 3.73
CA PHE A 49 5.65 1.06 5.13
C PHE A 49 6.12 -0.39 5.26
N HIS A 50 7.26 -0.56 5.91
CA HIS A 50 7.83 -1.87 6.20
C HIS A 50 7.09 -2.47 7.40
N THR A 51 6.53 -3.67 7.23
CA THR A 51 5.78 -4.38 8.27
C THR A 51 5.83 -5.87 8.03
N GLU A 52 5.44 -6.68 9.01
CA GLU A 52 5.28 -8.13 8.84
C GLU A 52 3.81 -8.50 8.76
N ALA A 53 3.50 -9.68 8.22
CA ALA A 53 2.12 -10.18 8.12
C ALA A 53 1.41 -10.20 9.49
N TYR A 54 2.15 -10.54 10.56
CA TYR A 54 1.65 -10.59 11.92
C TYR A 54 1.27 -9.20 12.49
N GLU A 55 1.95 -8.13 12.08
CA GLU A 55 1.57 -6.77 12.50
C GLU A 55 0.44 -6.22 11.62
N LEU A 56 0.46 -6.50 10.32
CA LEU A 56 -0.57 -6.05 9.39
C LEU A 56 -1.95 -6.61 9.75
N ILE A 57 -2.04 -7.88 10.18
CA ILE A 57 -3.33 -8.49 10.54
C ILE A 57 -4.00 -7.80 11.74
N LYS A 58 -3.22 -7.21 12.66
CA LYS A 58 -3.75 -6.48 13.83
C LYS A 58 -4.44 -5.17 13.45
N VAL A 59 -4.13 -4.61 12.28
CA VAL A 59 -4.70 -3.36 11.79
C VAL A 59 -5.64 -3.56 10.61
N LEU A 60 -5.78 -4.80 10.11
CA LEU A 60 -6.54 -5.10 8.90
C LEU A 60 -8.00 -4.60 8.96
N GLU A 61 -8.70 -4.81 10.07
CA GLU A 61 -10.08 -4.32 10.24
C GLU A 61 -10.16 -2.79 10.06
N LYS A 62 -9.21 -2.05 10.64
CA LYS A 62 -9.14 -0.59 10.51
C LYS A 62 -8.81 -0.16 9.09
N LEU A 63 -8.00 -0.95 8.37
CA LEU A 63 -7.70 -0.69 6.96
C LEU A 63 -8.96 -0.88 6.12
N ILE A 64 -9.76 -1.93 6.40
CA ILE A 64 -11.01 -2.22 5.69
C ILE A 64 -12.01 -1.07 5.85
N ASP A 65 -12.10 -0.50 7.05
CA ASP A 65 -12.99 0.64 7.31
C ASP A 65 -12.50 1.96 6.68
N TYR A 66 -11.19 2.09 6.42
CA TYR A 66 -10.57 3.35 6.03
C TYR A 66 -10.31 3.49 4.53
N TYR A 67 -10.02 2.39 3.82
CA TYR A 67 -9.65 2.38 2.41
C TYR A 67 -10.82 1.94 1.51
N ASP A 68 -10.94 2.59 0.35
CA ASP A 68 -11.98 2.28 -0.63
C ASP A 68 -11.54 1.14 -1.57
N ILE A 69 -10.23 1.03 -1.85
CA ILE A 69 -9.67 0.08 -2.80
C ILE A 69 -8.48 -0.65 -2.19
N PHE A 70 -8.55 -1.98 -2.22
CA PHE A 70 -7.46 -2.88 -1.90
C PHE A 70 -6.84 -3.44 -3.20
N HIS A 71 -5.60 -3.05 -3.49
CA HIS A 71 -4.85 -3.58 -4.61
C HIS A 71 -3.88 -4.64 -4.09
N PHE A 72 -4.28 -5.90 -4.28
CA PHE A 72 -3.43 -7.05 -4.03
C PHE A 72 -2.43 -7.18 -5.16
N HIS A 73 -1.18 -6.93 -4.81
CA HIS A 73 -0.10 -7.49 -5.59
C HIS A 73 0.01 -8.91 -5.04
N ASN A 74 0.00 -9.98 -5.82
CA ASN A 74 0.35 -11.36 -5.44
C ASN A 74 0.17 -12.24 -6.67
N GLY A 75 1.28 -12.50 -7.35
CA GLY A 75 1.33 -13.52 -8.38
C GLY A 75 1.79 -14.84 -7.76
N TYR A 76 0.95 -15.48 -6.94
CA TYR A 76 1.10 -16.92 -6.75
C TYR A 76 0.28 -17.59 -7.87
N SER A 77 0.99 -18.00 -8.92
CA SER A 77 0.54 -19.03 -9.87
C SER A 77 0.85 -20.41 -9.35
#